data_AF-A0A0A6UJU3-F1
#
_entry.id   AF-A0A0A6UJU3-F1
#
_cell.length_a   1.000
_cell.length_b   1.000
_cell.length_c   1.000
_cell.angle_alpha   90.00
_cell.angle_beta   90.00
_cell.angle_gamma   90.00
#
_symmetry.space_group_name_H-M   'P 1'
#
loop_
_entity.id
_entity.type
_entity.pdbx_description
1 polymer ?
#
loop_
_entity_poly.entity_id
_entity_poly.type
_entity_poly.pdbx_seq_one_letter_code
_entity_poly.pdbx_strand_id
1 'polypeptide(L)'
;MYTRGMLSLVGSAVGGLIGWSEPVPTADPEALRGLFADLGVRVGSDEAALAEAVSYFQTRAGLPVDGEAGPRTVHLLARYAAEARELTWIQAA
;
A
#
# COMPACT_ATOMS: atom_id res chain seq x y z
N MET A 1 11.34 24.95 -11.70
CA MET A 1 12.16 23.74 -11.92
C MET A 1 11.72 22.71 -10.91
N TYR A 2 10.77 21.83 -11.28
CA TYR A 2 10.33 20.74 -10.40
C TYR A 2 11.08 19.48 -10.84
N THR A 3 11.96 18.99 -9.98
CA THR A 3 12.76 17.80 -10.22
C THR A 3 11.86 16.57 -10.28
N ARG A 4 11.81 16.01 -11.48
CA ARG A 4 11.20 14.72 -11.83
C ARG A 4 12.13 13.58 -11.36
N GLY A 5 11.98 13.12 -10.13
CA GLY A 5 12.54 11.84 -9.67
C GLY A 5 11.42 10.80 -9.62
N MET A 6 11.15 10.06 -10.71
CA MET A 6 11.63 8.69 -10.89
C MET A 6 11.31 7.78 -9.69
N LEU A 7 10.08 7.30 -9.61
CA LEU A 7 9.76 6.07 -8.87
C LEU A 7 9.69 4.92 -9.88
N SER A 8 10.86 4.36 -10.17
CA SER A 8 10.99 3.05 -10.78
C SER A 8 10.72 2.00 -9.70
N LEU A 9 9.50 1.48 -9.66
CA LEU A 9 9.20 0.23 -8.98
C LEU A 9 9.71 -0.92 -9.86
N VAL A 10 10.97 -1.33 -9.64
CA VAL A 10 11.49 -2.60 -10.14
C VAL A 10 11.49 -3.58 -8.96
N GLY A 11 10.72 -4.66 -9.11
CA GLY A 11 10.75 -5.78 -8.20
C GLY A 11 12.10 -6.49 -8.25
N SER A 12 12.68 -6.75 -7.09
CA SER A 12 13.62 -7.85 -6.85
C SER A 12 13.93 -7.89 -5.36
N ALA A 13 13.39 -8.90 -4.67
CA ALA A 13 13.87 -9.27 -3.35
C ALA A 13 15.30 -9.81 -3.48
N VAL A 14 16.26 -9.16 -2.83
CA VAL A 14 17.55 -9.76 -2.43
C VAL A 14 17.88 -9.22 -1.05
N GLY A 15 18.27 -10.14 -0.17
CA GLY A 15 18.33 -9.93 1.28
C GLY A 15 19.53 -9.13 1.79
N GLY A 16 19.46 -8.90 3.11
CA GLY A 16 20.61 -8.68 3.98
C GLY A 16 21.07 -7.24 4.14
N LEU A 17 20.99 -6.77 5.40
CA LEU A 17 21.92 -5.80 6.00
C LEU A 17 21.92 -4.37 5.44
N ILE A 18 20.86 -3.61 5.73
CA ILE A 18 21.01 -2.18 6.04
C ILE A 18 20.17 -1.92 7.29
N GLY A 19 20.78 -1.29 8.30
CA GLY A 19 20.16 -1.04 9.59
C GLY A 19 18.93 -0.15 9.47
N TRP A 20 17.75 -0.72 9.67
CA TRP A 20 16.54 0.05 9.95
C TRP A 20 16.49 0.24 11.47
N SER A 21 17.27 1.20 11.97
CA SER A 21 17.19 1.66 13.37
C SER A 21 16.34 2.92 13.50
N GLU A 22 15.51 3.19 12.49
CA GLU A 22 14.45 4.19 12.50
C GLU A 22 13.13 3.46 12.71
N PRO A 23 12.15 4.02 13.46
CA PRO A 23 10.81 3.46 13.45
C PRO A 23 10.40 3.35 11.99
N VAL A 24 10.17 2.13 11.52
CA VAL A 24 9.80 1.86 10.13
C VAL A 24 8.68 2.85 9.80
N PRO A 25 8.90 3.82 8.89
CA PRO A 25 7.92 4.88 8.71
C PRO A 25 6.61 4.22 8.35
N THR A 26 5.56 4.52 9.14
CA THR A 26 4.19 4.17 8.80
C THR A 26 3.99 4.57 7.34
N ALA A 27 3.50 3.64 6.52
CA ALA A 27 3.47 3.83 5.08
C ALA A 27 2.81 5.16 4.71
N ASP A 28 3.36 5.82 3.69
CA ASP A 28 2.90 7.15 3.28
C ASP A 28 1.37 7.17 3.07
N PRO A 29 0.63 8.05 3.76
CA PRO A 29 -0.83 8.07 3.71
C PRO A 29 -1.40 8.31 2.31
N GLU A 30 -0.73 9.07 1.44
CA GLU A 30 -1.19 9.26 0.06
C GLU A 30 -0.98 8.00 -0.77
N ALA A 31 0.18 7.35 -0.63
CA ALA A 31 0.46 6.09 -1.29
C ALA A 31 -0.57 5.01 -0.90
N LEU A 32 -0.93 4.90 0.39
CA LEU A 32 -1.97 3.97 0.84
C LEU A 32 -3.33 4.27 0.22
N ARG A 33 -3.73 5.55 0.16
CA ARG A 33 -4.99 5.94 -0.51
C ARG A 33 -4.97 5.59 -1.99
N GLY A 34 -3.83 5.74 -2.66
CA GLY A 34 -3.64 5.29 -4.04
C GLY A 34 -3.83 3.79 -4.21
N LEU A 35 -3.24 2.98 -3.33
CA LEU A 35 -3.40 1.52 -3.36
C LEU A 35 -4.85 1.08 -3.09
N PHE A 36 -5.55 1.76 -2.17
CA PHE A 36 -6.97 1.52 -1.96
C PHE A 36 -7.80 1.92 -3.18
N ALA A 37 -7.47 3.04 -3.83
CA ALA A 37 -8.16 3.47 -5.05
C ALA A 37 -7.96 2.47 -6.20
N ASP A 38 -6.77 1.88 -6.31
CA ASP A 38 -6.47 0.80 -7.27
C ASP A 38 -7.30 -0.48 -6.99
N LEU A 39 -7.69 -0.70 -5.73
CA LEU A 39 -8.66 -1.74 -5.34
C LEU A 39 -10.13 -1.32 -5.54
N GLY A 40 -10.38 -0.11 -6.05
CA GLY A 40 -11.73 0.46 -6.20
C GLY A 40 -12.33 1.02 -4.90
N VAL A 41 -11.53 1.17 -3.84
CA VAL A 41 -11.96 1.70 -2.55
C VAL A 41 -11.54 3.17 -2.43
N ARG A 42 -12.51 4.08 -2.31
CA ARG A 42 -12.22 5.49 -2.02
C ARG A 42 -12.18 5.72 -0.51
N VAL A 43 -10.99 6.04 -0.02
CA VAL A 43 -10.74 6.41 1.38
C VAL A 43 -10.82 7.93 1.51
N GLY A 44 -11.40 8.40 2.62
CA GLY A 44 -11.46 9.83 2.93
C GLY A 44 -10.08 10.47 3.10
N SER A 45 -10.03 11.80 3.05
CA SER A 45 -8.80 12.57 3.22
C SER A 45 -8.28 12.52 4.66
N ASP A 46 -9.14 12.21 5.62
CA ASP A 46 -8.81 12.16 7.04
C ASP A 46 -8.03 10.91 7.42
N GLU A 47 -7.16 11.00 8.43
CA GLU A 47 -6.37 9.87 8.93
C GLU A 47 -7.25 8.79 9.58
N ALA A 48 -8.34 9.18 10.23
CA ALA A 48 -9.29 8.24 10.82
C ALA A 48 -9.95 7.34 9.76
N ALA A 49 -10.34 7.91 8.62
CA ALA A 49 -10.90 7.15 7.51
C ALA A 49 -9.87 6.18 6.90
N LEU A 50 -8.61 6.59 6.86
CA LEU A 50 -7.52 5.73 6.40
C LEU A 50 -7.25 4.58 7.38
N ALA A 51 -7.18 4.85 8.67
CA ALA A 51 -7.01 3.83 9.70
C ALA A 51 -8.16 2.81 9.71
N GLU A 52 -9.40 3.26 9.48
CA GLU A 52 -10.56 2.38 9.33
C GLU A 52 -10.42 1.47 8.10
N ALA A 53 -10.05 2.03 6.95
CA ALA A 53 -9.82 1.27 5.72
C ALA A 53 -8.69 0.24 5.88
N VAL A 54 -7.59 0.61 6.55
CA VAL A 54 -6.49 -0.29 6.90
C VAL A 54 -6.96 -1.39 7.83
N SER A 55 -7.71 -1.06 8.87
CA SER A 55 -8.26 -2.03 9.83
C SER A 55 -9.18 -3.06 9.14
N TYR A 56 -10.03 -2.57 8.24
CA TYR A 56 -10.90 -3.42 7.44
C TYR A 56 -10.10 -4.36 6.52
N PHE A 57 -9.08 -3.82 5.85
CA PHE A 57 -8.17 -4.61 5.02
C PHE A 57 -7.45 -5.69 5.84
N GLN A 58 -6.88 -5.31 6.99
CA GLN A 58 -6.18 -6.23 7.89
C GLN A 58 -7.10 -7.37 8.34
N THR A 59 -8.33 -7.05 8.73
CA THR A 59 -9.35 -8.04 9.10
C THR A 59 -9.59 -9.03 7.97
N ARG A 60 -9.77 -8.55 6.73
CA ARG A 60 -10.02 -9.42 5.57
C ARG A 60 -8.79 -10.23 5.14
N ALA A 61 -7.60 -9.68 5.33
CA ALA A 61 -6.33 -10.33 5.01
C ALA A 61 -5.85 -11.29 6.10
N GLY A 62 -6.54 -11.37 7.26
CA GLY A 62 -6.10 -12.18 8.40
C GLY A 62 -4.83 -11.64 9.09
N LEU A 63 -4.61 -10.33 9.01
CA LEU A 63 -3.52 -9.64 9.69
C LEU A 63 -3.96 -9.15 11.08
N PRO A 64 -3.01 -8.89 11.99
CA PRO A 64 -3.29 -8.10 13.19
C PRO A 64 -3.97 -6.79 12.81
N VAL A 65 -5.07 -6.47 13.51
CA VAL A 65 -5.86 -5.26 13.27
C VAL A 65 -5.37 -4.18 14.23
N ASP A 66 -4.34 -3.45 13.81
CA ASP A 66 -3.77 -2.31 14.54
C ASP A 66 -4.15 -0.98 13.88
N GLY A 67 -4.74 -1.00 12.67
CA GLY A 67 -5.09 0.20 11.91
C GLY A 67 -3.88 0.90 11.29
N GLU A 68 -2.68 0.34 11.45
CA GLU A 68 -1.42 0.87 10.94
C GLU A 68 -0.89 0.02 9.79
N ALA A 69 -0.52 0.68 8.69
CA ALA A 69 0.02 -0.01 7.54
C ALA A 69 1.52 -0.30 7.72
N GLY A 70 1.84 -1.32 8.52
CA GLY A 70 3.19 -1.87 8.61
C GLY A 70 3.64 -2.60 7.32
N PRO A 71 4.91 -3.03 7.23
CA PRO A 71 5.48 -3.61 6.00
C PRO A 71 4.68 -4.78 5.42
N ARG A 72 4.14 -5.65 6.28
CA ARG A 72 3.32 -6.80 5.84
C ARG A 72 1.97 -6.33 5.26
N THR A 73 1.33 -5.37 5.90
CA THR A 73 0.07 -4.76 5.43
C THR A 73 0.28 -4.11 4.07
N VAL A 74 1.33 -3.30 3.91
CA VAL A 74 1.68 -2.62 2.66
C VAL A 74 1.97 -3.62 1.55
N HIS A 75 2.77 -4.65 1.84
CA HIS A 75 3.12 -5.67 0.84
C HIS A 75 1.88 -6.37 0.28
N LEU A 76 0.96 -6.78 1.13
CA LEU A 76 -0.29 -7.43 0.70
C LEU A 76 -1.22 -6.46 -0.02
N LEU A 77 -1.35 -5.22 0.48
CA LEU A 77 -2.18 -4.20 -0.14
C LEU A 77 -1.69 -3.87 -1.56
N ALA A 78 -0.38 -3.66 -1.72
CA ALA A 78 0.24 -3.39 -3.02
C ALA A 78 0.08 -4.57 -3.98
N ARG A 79 0.22 -5.80 -3.50
CA ARG A 79 0.00 -7.01 -4.31
C ARG A 79 -1.44 -7.08 -4.82
N TYR A 80 -2.43 -6.93 -3.94
CA TYR A 80 -3.84 -7.00 -4.36
C TYR A 80 -4.23 -5.83 -5.27
N ALA A 81 -3.68 -4.63 -5.02
CA ALA A 81 -3.87 -3.48 -5.90
C ALA A 81 -3.32 -3.76 -7.31
N ALA A 82 -2.12 -4.36 -7.41
CA ALA A 82 -1.55 -4.76 -8.70
C ALA A 82 -2.42 -5.82 -9.41
N GLU A 83 -2.86 -6.85 -8.69
CA GLU A 83 -3.76 -7.89 -9.22
C GLU A 83 -5.12 -7.29 -9.69
N ALA A 84 -5.70 -6.34 -8.95
CA ALA A 84 -6.94 -5.68 -9.33
C ALA A 84 -6.81 -4.81 -10.59
N ARG A 85 -5.69 -4.08 -10.71
CA ARG A 85 -5.36 -3.35 -11.94
C ARG A 85 -5.15 -4.30 -13.11
N GLU A 86 -4.55 -5.46 -12.85
CA GLU A 86 -4.33 -6.49 -13.84
C GLU A 86 -5.65 -7.00 -14.42
N LEU A 87 -6.59 -7.33 -13.55
CA LEU A 87 -7.92 -7.77 -13.98
C LEU A 87 -8.68 -6.68 -14.74
N THR A 88 -8.54 -5.42 -14.32
CA THR A 88 -9.21 -4.29 -14.98
C THR A 88 -8.76 -4.11 -16.43
N TRP A 89 -7.46 -4.26 -16.73
CA TRP A 89 -7.00 -4.10 -18.12
C TRP A 89 -7.44 -5.26 -19.02
N ILE A 90 -7.50 -6.50 -18.51
CA ILE A 90 -7.94 -7.66 -19.29
C ILE A 90 -9.42 -7.51 -19.70
N GLN A 91 -10.26 -6.93 -18.84
CA GLN A 91 -11.68 -6.74 -19.13
C GLN A 91 -11.98 -5.59 -20.12
N ALA A 92 -10.98 -4.76 -20.45
CA ALA A 92 -11.12 -3.62 -21.35
C ALA A 92 -10.58 -3.89 -22.78
N ALA A 93 -10.05 -5.08 -23.05
CA ALA A 93 -9.51 -5.52 -24.34
C ALA A 93 -10.51 -6.42 -25.10
#